data_AF-A0AB38EJ24-F1
#
_entry.id   AF-A0AB38EJ24-F1
#
_cell.length_a   1.000
_cell.length_b   1.000
_cell.length_c   1.000
_cell.angle_alpha   90.00
_cell.angle_beta   90.00
_cell.angle_gamma   90.00
#
_symmetry.space_group_name_H-M   'P 1'
#
loop_
_entity.id
_entity.type
_entity.pdbx_description
1 polymer ?
#
loop_
_entity_poly.entity_id
_entity_poly.type
_entity_poly.pdbx_seq_one_letter_code
_entity_poly.pdbx_strand_id
1 'polypeptide(L)'
;MEKTASGVMTLPGWMKSVKKLYNTRSGGQYRPDDVALAFAVSLRLYDSADDLRALARRLVDKVCLEHQPNMKRLSRELDDAKVFDAALKIINRVCQLLDVGADTEFVRNGDVTWH
;
A
#
# COMPACT_ATOMS: atom_id res chain seq x y z
N MET A 1 -14.81 2.89 -46.77
CA MET A 1 -14.73 2.14 -45.50
C MET A 1 -14.20 3.09 -44.44
N GLU A 2 -15.11 3.68 -43.66
CA GLU A 2 -14.77 4.55 -42.54
C GLU A 2 -14.10 3.70 -41.43
N LYS A 3 -12.96 4.17 -40.93
CA LYS A 3 -12.24 3.51 -39.84
C LYS A 3 -12.96 3.84 -38.53
N THR A 4 -13.63 2.85 -37.94
CA THR A 4 -14.21 2.93 -36.61
C THR A 4 -13.13 3.30 -35.61
N ALA A 5 -13.30 4.42 -34.90
CA ALA A 5 -12.40 4.83 -33.83
C ALA A 5 -12.40 3.75 -32.75
N SER A 6 -11.28 3.03 -32.65
CA SER A 6 -11.00 2.11 -31.55
C SER A 6 -11.20 2.85 -30.23
N GLY A 7 -12.23 2.47 -29.46
CA GLY A 7 -12.55 3.01 -28.13
C GLY A 7 -11.51 2.66 -27.05
N VAL A 8 -10.25 2.46 -27.44
CA VAL A 8 -9.14 2.24 -26.53
C VAL A 8 -8.64 3.61 -26.09
N MET A 9 -9.13 4.09 -24.95
CA MET A 9 -8.49 5.20 -24.25
C MET A 9 -7.08 4.76 -23.82
N THR A 10 -6.07 5.27 -24.53
CA THR A 10 -4.68 5.10 -24.11
C THR A 10 -4.43 6.03 -22.94
N LEU A 11 -4.16 5.44 -21.77
CA LEU A 11 -3.88 6.22 -20.56
C LEU A 11 -2.70 7.18 -20.79
N PRO A 12 -2.76 8.41 -20.25
CA PRO A 12 -1.69 9.40 -20.35
C PRO A 12 -0.33 8.86 -19.89
N GLY A 13 0.74 9.28 -20.57
CA GLY A 13 2.10 8.74 -20.34
C GLY A 13 2.63 8.87 -18.91
N TRP A 14 2.22 9.91 -18.18
CA TRP A 14 2.59 10.11 -16.77
C TRP A 14 1.97 9.04 -15.85
N MET A 15 0.79 8.53 -16.17
CA MET A 15 0.10 7.48 -15.41
C MET A 15 0.72 6.09 -15.62
N LYS A 16 1.43 5.88 -16.75
CA LYS A 16 2.19 4.64 -17.01
C LYS A 16 3.42 4.50 -16.11
N SER A 17 3.97 5.63 -15.63
CA SER A 17 5.17 5.64 -14.77
C SER A 17 4.90 5.07 -13.38
N VAL A 18 3.74 5.40 -12.80
CA VAL A 18 3.29 4.90 -11.49
C VAL A 18 3.13 3.37 -11.51
N LYS A 19 2.61 2.82 -12.62
CA LYS A 19 2.52 1.36 -12.84
C LYS A 19 3.89 0.68 -12.87
N LYS A 20 4.95 1.37 -13.31
CA LYS A 20 6.28 0.80 -13.54
C LYS A 20 7.14 0.73 -12.26
N LEU A 21 6.85 1.58 -11.27
CA LEU A 21 7.53 1.54 -9.97
C LEU A 21 7.13 0.34 -9.12
N TYR A 22 5.96 -0.27 -9.37
CA TYR A 22 5.41 -1.33 -8.52
C TYR A 22 4.96 -2.60 -9.25
N ASN A 23 4.82 -2.59 -10.58
CA ASN A 23 4.96 -3.83 -11.35
C ASN A 23 6.45 -4.20 -11.40
N THR A 24 6.99 -4.68 -10.28
CA THR A 24 8.29 -5.33 -10.30
C THR A 24 8.19 -6.57 -11.18
N ARG A 25 9.29 -6.98 -11.83
CA ARG A 25 9.34 -8.12 -12.76
C ARG A 25 8.82 -9.45 -12.18
N SER A 26 8.61 -9.52 -10.87
CA SER A 26 8.20 -10.69 -10.12
C SER A 26 6.70 -10.79 -9.80
N GLY A 27 5.90 -9.73 -10.07
CA GLY A 27 4.43 -9.78 -10.10
C GLY A 27 3.74 -10.36 -8.86
N GLY A 28 3.70 -9.61 -7.75
CA GLY A 28 2.87 -9.97 -6.59
C GLY A 28 1.37 -10.00 -6.92
N GLN A 29 0.62 -10.87 -6.22
CA GLN A 29 -0.85 -10.96 -6.36
C GLN A 29 -1.56 -9.66 -5.98
N TYR A 30 -1.04 -8.94 -4.98
CA TYR A 30 -1.58 -7.66 -4.53
C TYR A 30 -0.68 -6.50 -4.90
N ARG A 31 -1.32 -5.41 -5.33
CA ARG A 31 -0.63 -4.17 -5.59
C ARG A 31 -0.37 -3.42 -4.28
N PRO A 32 0.56 -2.46 -4.26
CA PRO A 32 0.88 -1.70 -3.05
C PRO A 32 -0.32 -0.90 -2.51
N ASP A 33 -1.19 -0.42 -3.40
CA ASP A 33 -2.47 0.23 -3.04
C ASP A 33 -3.37 -0.73 -2.26
N ASP A 34 -3.53 -1.97 -2.72
CA ASP A 34 -4.32 -2.98 -2.01
C ASP A 34 -3.74 -3.29 -0.61
N VAL A 35 -2.40 -3.39 -0.54
CA VAL A 35 -1.68 -3.66 0.71
C VAL A 35 -1.84 -2.50 1.69
N ALA A 36 -1.60 -1.26 1.24
CA ALA A 36 -1.75 -0.06 2.06
C ALA A 36 -3.20 0.08 2.57
N LEU A 37 -4.18 -0.16 1.70
CA LEU A 37 -5.59 -0.14 2.09
C LEU A 37 -5.90 -1.19 3.17
N ALA A 38 -5.39 -2.41 3.03
CA ALA A 38 -5.58 -3.47 4.03
C ALA A 38 -4.99 -3.08 5.39
N PHE A 39 -3.79 -2.47 5.43
CA PHE A 39 -3.19 -1.95 6.65
C PHE A 39 -4.01 -0.82 7.26
N ALA A 40 -4.46 0.14 6.45
CA ALA A 40 -5.26 1.27 6.92
C ALA A 40 -6.60 0.81 7.52
N VAL A 41 -7.29 -0.13 6.85
CA VAL A 41 -8.54 -0.72 7.36
C VAL A 41 -8.29 -1.50 8.65
N SER A 42 -7.23 -2.30 8.72
CA SER A 42 -6.88 -3.06 9.92
C SER A 42 -6.60 -2.14 11.11
N LEU A 43 -5.87 -1.04 10.89
CA LEU A 43 -5.64 -0.02 11.92
C LEU A 43 -6.96 0.61 12.38
N ARG A 44 -7.85 0.97 11.46
CA ARG A 44 -9.09 1.66 11.81
C ARG A 44 -10.10 0.77 12.54
N LEU A 45 -10.13 -0.53 12.24
CA LEU A 45 -11.10 -1.46 12.81
C LEU A 45 -10.61 -2.12 14.10
N TYR A 46 -9.33 -2.49 14.17
CA TYR A 46 -8.82 -3.35 15.26
C TYR A 46 -7.78 -2.66 16.15
N ASP A 47 -7.09 -1.63 15.65
CA ASP A 47 -6.02 -0.90 16.35
C ASP A 47 -5.03 -1.81 17.13
N SER A 48 -4.66 -2.94 16.55
CA SER A 48 -3.97 -4.04 17.23
C SER A 48 -2.69 -4.45 16.49
N ALA A 49 -1.56 -4.47 17.20
CA ALA A 49 -0.28 -4.88 16.63
C ALA A 49 -0.29 -6.37 16.21
N ASP A 50 -1.00 -7.22 16.94
CA ASP A 50 -1.12 -8.64 16.62
C ASP A 50 -1.90 -8.87 15.33
N ASP A 51 -2.94 -8.08 15.09
CA ASP A 51 -3.70 -8.11 13.83
C ASP A 51 -2.82 -7.65 12.66
N LEU A 52 -1.99 -6.62 12.87
CA LEU A 52 -1.03 -6.15 11.87
C LEU A 52 0.04 -7.22 11.55
N ARG A 53 0.57 -7.92 12.56
CA ARG A 53 1.49 -9.05 12.37
C ARG A 53 0.81 -10.19 11.61
N ALA A 54 -0.43 -10.52 11.97
CA ALA A 54 -1.22 -11.55 11.31
C ALA A 54 -1.56 -11.18 9.86
N LEU A 55 -1.84 -9.90 9.59
CA LEU A 55 -2.03 -9.37 8.24
C LEU A 55 -0.73 -9.47 7.45
N ALA A 56 0.40 -9.02 8.00
CA ALA A 56 1.70 -9.14 7.37
C ALA A 56 2.02 -10.59 6.99
N ARG A 57 1.82 -11.56 7.91
CA ARG A 57 1.97 -13.01 7.64
C ARG A 57 1.14 -13.48 6.45
N ARG A 58 -0.12 -13.04 6.34
CA ARG A 58 -1.03 -13.41 5.25
C ARG A 58 -0.65 -12.79 3.90
N LEU A 59 0.07 -11.66 3.92
CA LEU A 59 0.46 -10.90 2.73
C LEU A 59 1.87 -11.25 2.23
N VAL A 60 2.73 -11.86 3.06
CA VAL A 60 4.15 -12.15 2.71
C VAL A 60 4.30 -12.73 1.31
N ASP A 61 3.57 -13.81 0.98
CA ASP A 61 3.74 -14.51 -0.29
C ASP A 61 2.90 -13.92 -1.43
N LYS A 62 2.13 -12.86 -1.13
CA LYS A 62 1.19 -12.21 -2.06
C LYS A 62 1.69 -10.85 -2.54
N VAL A 63 2.74 -10.31 -1.94
CA VAL A 63 3.44 -9.11 -2.40
C VAL A 63 4.62 -9.47 -3.30
N CYS A 64 5.11 -8.48 -4.04
CA CYS A 64 6.31 -8.60 -4.87
C CYS A 64 7.53 -9.09 -4.08
N LEU A 65 8.44 -9.82 -4.74
CA LEU A 65 9.63 -10.43 -4.11
C LEU A 65 10.47 -9.41 -3.32
N GLU A 66 10.57 -8.19 -3.82
CA GLU A 66 11.32 -7.08 -3.22
C GLU A 66 10.74 -6.63 -1.87
N HIS A 67 9.44 -6.85 -1.64
CA HIS A 67 8.73 -6.46 -0.43
C HIS A 67 8.52 -7.60 0.58
N GLN A 68 8.71 -8.85 0.16
CA GLN A 68 8.56 -10.01 1.06
C GLN A 68 9.48 -9.97 2.30
N PRO A 69 10.76 -9.55 2.22
CA PRO A 69 11.63 -9.47 3.40
C PRO A 69 11.10 -8.50 4.46
N ASN A 70 10.56 -7.36 4.02
CA ASN A 70 9.97 -6.37 4.92
C ASN A 70 8.69 -6.89 5.56
N MET A 71 7.83 -7.56 4.79
CA MET A 71 6.63 -8.19 5.33
C MET A 71 6.99 -9.30 6.33
N LYS A 72 7.98 -10.16 6.04
CA LYS A 72 8.46 -11.20 6.96
C LYS A 72 9.02 -10.63 8.26
N ARG A 73 9.73 -9.49 8.19
CA ARG A 73 10.24 -8.78 9.38
C ARG A 73 9.09 -8.24 10.22
N LEU A 74 8.17 -7.49 9.60
CA LEU A 74 6.99 -6.95 10.27
C LEU A 74 6.15 -8.05 10.94
N SER A 75 6.02 -9.19 10.27
CA SER A 75 5.24 -10.32 10.76
C SER A 75 5.82 -11.01 12.01
N ARG A 76 7.08 -10.71 12.37
CA ARG A 76 7.83 -11.30 13.49
C ARG A 76 8.34 -10.25 14.49
N GLU A 77 8.06 -8.98 14.24
CA GLU A 77 8.51 -7.88 15.09
C GLU A 77 7.86 -7.99 16.48
N LEU A 78 8.65 -7.96 17.55
CA LEU A 78 8.16 -8.13 18.92
C LEU A 78 7.72 -6.81 19.53
N ASP A 79 8.26 -5.70 19.04
CA ASP A 79 7.95 -4.36 19.52
C ASP A 79 6.69 -3.82 18.81
N ASP A 80 5.60 -3.69 19.56
CA ASP A 80 4.32 -3.17 19.07
C ASP A 80 4.48 -1.77 18.45
N ALA A 81 5.29 -0.89 19.05
CA ALA A 81 5.47 0.47 18.54
C ALA A 81 6.10 0.45 17.14
N LYS A 82 7.05 -0.45 16.90
CA LYS A 82 7.65 -0.64 15.57
C LYS A 82 6.69 -1.25 14.56
N VAL A 83 5.77 -2.11 14.99
CA VAL A 83 4.72 -2.66 14.12
C VAL A 83 3.82 -1.54 13.62
N PHE A 84 3.37 -0.66 14.53
CA PHE A 84 2.54 0.49 14.16
C PHE A 84 3.29 1.48 13.26
N ASP A 85 4.51 1.87 13.62
CA ASP A 85 5.34 2.78 12.81
C ASP A 85 5.58 2.23 11.39
N ALA A 86 5.89 0.93 11.28
CA ALA A 86 6.07 0.28 9.98
C ALA A 86 4.77 0.28 9.15
N ALA A 87 3.62 0.02 9.77
CA ALA A 87 2.33 0.06 9.08
C ALA A 87 2.00 1.47 8.58
N LEU A 88 2.17 2.50 9.41
CA LEU A 88 1.95 3.89 9.05
C LEU A 88 2.90 4.33 7.92
N LYS A 89 4.17 3.94 7.97
CA LYS A 89 5.14 4.20 6.90
C LYS A 89 4.73 3.59 5.57
N ILE A 90 4.19 2.37 5.57
CA ILE A 90 3.68 1.72 4.35
C ILE A 90 2.52 2.52 3.77
N ILE A 91 1.53 2.88 4.60
CA ILE A 91 0.34 3.62 4.18
C ILE A 91 0.72 4.99 3.61
N ASN A 92 1.44 5.80 4.39
CA ASN A 92 1.82 7.15 4.01
C ASN A 92 2.71 7.16 2.77
N ARG A 93 3.62 6.21 2.64
CA ARG A 93 4.46 6.11 1.45
C ARG A 93 3.63 5.83 0.19
N VAL A 94 2.64 4.94 0.28
CA VAL A 94 1.77 4.64 -0.86
C VAL A 94 0.84 5.82 -1.17
N CYS A 95 0.27 6.49 -0.17
CA CYS A 95 -0.52 7.71 -0.33
C CYS A 95 0.27 8.81 -1.05
N GLN A 96 1.50 9.11 -0.60
CA GLN A 96 2.39 10.07 -1.25
C GLN A 96 2.69 9.72 -2.71
N LEU A 97 2.89 8.43 -3.01
CA LEU A 97 3.21 7.99 -4.37
C LEU A 97 2.00 8.03 -5.31
N LEU A 98 0.79 7.93 -4.77
CA LEU A 98 -0.46 7.98 -5.52
C LEU A 98 -1.08 9.38 -5.54
N ASP A 99 -0.43 10.36 -4.90
CA ASP A 99 -0.94 11.72 -4.74
C ASP A 99 -2.32 11.76 -4.05
N VAL A 100 -2.53 10.84 -3.10
CA VAL A 100 -3.76 10.73 -2.31
C VAL A 100 -3.54 11.42 -0.98
N GLY A 101 -4.26 12.52 -0.73
CA GLY A 101 -4.12 13.29 0.51
C GLY A 101 -2.72 13.89 0.66
N ALA A 102 -2.16 14.45 -0.41
CA ALA A 102 -0.77 14.89 -0.50
C ALA A 102 -0.28 15.77 0.66
N ASP A 103 -1.18 16.53 1.28
CA ASP A 103 -0.89 17.45 2.39
C ASP A 103 -1.28 16.88 3.77
N THR A 104 -1.74 15.63 3.85
CA THR A 104 -2.28 15.03 5.08
C THR A 104 -1.74 13.63 5.30
N GLU A 105 -0.97 13.45 6.38
CA GLU A 105 -0.51 12.12 6.79
C GLU A 105 -1.66 11.30 7.37
N PHE A 106 -1.70 10.02 7.02
CA PHE A 106 -2.51 9.04 7.74
C PHE A 106 -1.95 8.90 9.15
N VAL A 107 -2.77 9.21 10.14
CA VAL A 107 -2.46 9.10 11.57
C VAL A 107 -3.27 7.99 12.21
N ARG A 108 -2.65 7.25 13.11
CA ARG A 108 -3.33 6.27 13.97
C ARG A 108 -4.37 7.01 14.82
N ASN A 109 -5.58 6.46 14.94
CA ASN A 109 -6.71 7.00 15.73
C ASN A 109 -7.39 8.30 15.23
N GLY A 110 -6.97 8.86 14.10
CA GLY A 110 -7.77 9.87 13.41
C GLY A 110 -7.80 11.25 14.07
N ASP A 111 -6.76 11.62 14.82
CA ASP A 111 -6.48 13.03 15.14
C ASP A 111 -5.99 13.75 13.87
N VAL A 112 -6.86 13.84 12.87
CA VAL A 112 -6.63 14.62 11.67
C VAL A 112 -7.03 16.06 12.01
N THR A 113 -6.06 16.91 12.35
CA THR A 113 -6.25 18.35 12.25
C THR A 113 -6.36 18.71 10.78
N TRP A 114 -7.59 18.85 10.29
CA TRP A 114 -7.88 19.48 9.02
C TRP A 114 -7.54 20.96 9.16
N HIS A 115 -6.52 21.42 8.44
CA HIS A 115 -6.22 22.84 8.25
C HIS A 115 -6.95 23.39 7.03
#